data_AF-A0A7Z9PYY4-F1
#
_entry.id   AF-A0A7Z9PYY4-F1
#
_cell.length_a   1.000
_cell.length_b   1.000
_cell.length_c   1.000
_cell.angle_alpha   90.00
_cell.angle_beta   90.00
_cell.angle_gamma   90.00
#
_symmetry.space_group_name_H-M   'P 1'
#
loop_
_entity.id
_entity.type
_entity.pdbx_description
1 polymer ?
#
loop_
_entity_poly.entity_id
_entity_poly.type
_entity_poly.pdbx_seq_one_letter_code
_entity_poly.pdbx_strand_id
1 'polypeptide(L)'
;MGILLAGFMLFTRLFVYGVRGMDRGSDLAKAVSLAKSEIARLKNEGKNNRWSSILAEDGRAFRLSGYDVEIEAFEKPCLSPSTQWEQAYLSTSQARELTSAVIQVVVRVKGNGAECTLSNLISRPRLALRASPIEIRNIPSGSIPGRGSVLLEAELFAADGSSIPATFSWQILPGSGNGTVVSERNGHEATLTNQVSTPFGTIEVAPGTCQVRARAVYFGEEILSDPYTVNLGS
;
A
#
# COMPACT_ATOMS: atom_id res chain seq x y z
N MET A 1 40.24 15.88 60.12
CA MET A 1 40.69 15.24 58.86
C MET A 1 39.62 14.38 58.18
N GLY A 2 38.69 13.74 58.90
CA GLY A 2 37.64 12.88 58.31
C GLY A 2 36.55 13.58 57.47
N ILE A 3 36.22 14.84 57.78
CA ILE A 3 35.16 15.60 57.06
C ILE A 3 35.59 15.98 55.62
N LEU A 4 36.87 16.31 55.42
CA LEU A 4 37.45 16.60 54.11
C LEU A 4 37.49 15.36 53.21
N LEU A 5 37.79 14.19 53.78
CA LEU A 5 37.80 12.92 53.07
C LEU A 5 36.37 12.49 52.65
N ALA A 6 35.40 12.68 53.53
CA ALA A 6 33.98 12.41 53.22
C ALA A 6 33.45 13.34 52.12
N GLY A 7 33.79 14.63 52.16
CA GLY A 7 33.46 15.58 51.09
C GLY A 7 34.08 15.20 49.75
N PHE A 8 35.36 14.82 49.73
CA PHE A 8 36.05 14.40 48.51
C PHE A 8 35.47 13.09 47.91
N MET A 9 35.10 12.13 48.76
CA MET A 9 34.41 10.91 48.33
C MET A 9 33.01 11.16 47.76
N LEU A 10 32.29 12.15 48.29
CA LEU A 10 30.94 12.49 47.81
C LEU A 10 31.00 13.23 46.46
N PHE A 11 31.96 14.15 46.29
CA PHE A 11 32.22 14.83 45.02
C PHE A 11 32.67 13.87 43.91
N THR A 12 33.59 12.94 44.21
CA THR A 12 34.03 11.94 43.24
C THR A 12 32.89 11.01 42.81
N ARG A 13 32.00 10.61 43.74
CA ARG A 13 30.80 9.83 43.39
C ARG A 13 29.83 10.59 42.48
N LEU A 14 29.56 11.87 42.77
CA LEU A 14 28.73 12.72 41.92
C LEU A 14 29.34 12.94 40.54
N PHE A 15 30.65 13.17 40.47
CA PHE A 15 31.36 13.34 39.20
C PHE A 15 31.33 12.05 38.37
N VAL A 16 31.59 10.89 38.97
CA VAL A 16 31.47 9.59 38.31
C VAL A 16 30.03 9.31 37.86
N TYR A 17 29.02 9.71 38.63
CA TYR A 17 27.62 9.61 38.21
C TYR A 17 27.30 10.52 37.03
N GLY A 18 27.80 11.76 37.03
CA GLY A 18 27.65 12.72 35.95
C GLY A 18 28.30 12.23 34.64
N VAL A 19 29.55 11.75 34.72
CA VAL A 19 30.28 11.18 33.57
C VAL A 19 29.56 9.94 33.03
N ARG A 20 29.14 9.01 33.90
CA ARG A 20 28.35 7.83 33.47
C ARG A 20 27.01 8.21 32.84
N GLY A 21 26.38 9.28 33.31
CA GLY A 21 25.15 9.83 32.72
C GLY A 21 25.39 10.42 31.32
N MET A 22 26.48 11.17 31.16
CA MET A 22 26.90 11.72 29.86
C MET A 22 27.28 10.62 28.86
N ASP A 23 28.02 9.60 29.29
CA ASP A 23 28.41 8.46 28.46
C ASP A 23 27.17 7.69 27.95
N ARG A 24 26.22 7.39 28.85
CA ARG A 24 24.94 6.77 28.48
C ARG A 24 24.12 7.62 27.51
N GLY A 25 24.08 8.93 27.71
CA GLY A 25 23.39 9.85 26.81
C GLY A 25 24.03 9.89 25.42
N SER A 26 25.36 9.90 25.37
CA SER A 26 26.16 9.84 24.13
C SER A 26 25.94 8.51 23.39
N ASP A 27 25.96 7.39 24.10
CA ASP A 27 25.76 6.07 23.51
C ASP A 27 24.34 5.85 23.00
N LEU A 28 23.33 6.39 23.71
CA LEU A 28 21.96 6.41 23.22
C LEU A 28 21.83 7.29 21.97
N ALA A 29 22.44 8.48 21.95
CA ALA A 29 22.42 9.37 20.79
C ALA A 29 23.05 8.71 19.56
N LYS A 30 24.15 7.97 19.74
CA LYS A 30 24.78 7.18 18.68
C LYS A 30 23.85 6.06 18.20
N ALA A 31 23.25 5.28 19.11
CA ALA A 31 22.32 4.22 18.75
C ALA A 31 21.13 4.74 17.94
N VAL A 32 20.55 5.88 18.34
CA VAL A 32 19.47 6.57 17.62
C VAL A 32 19.95 7.05 16.24
N SER A 33 21.16 7.62 16.16
CA SER A 33 21.73 8.09 14.89
C SER A 33 21.93 6.95 13.90
N LEU A 34 22.45 5.80 14.36
CA LEU A 34 22.61 4.59 13.55
C LEU A 34 21.26 4.07 13.06
N ALA A 35 20.27 3.95 13.96
CA ALA A 35 18.93 3.52 13.58
C ALA A 35 18.28 4.45 12.54
N LYS A 36 18.45 5.78 12.69
CA LYS A 36 17.98 6.76 11.71
C LYS A 36 18.69 6.64 10.37
N SER A 37 20.00 6.38 10.37
CA SER A 37 20.79 6.18 9.15
C SER A 37 20.29 4.97 8.37
N GLU A 38 20.05 3.84 9.03
CA GLU A 38 19.53 2.64 8.36
C GLU A 38 18.10 2.85 7.82
N ILE A 39 17.23 3.51 8.59
CA ILE A 39 15.91 3.89 8.09
C ILE A 39 16.02 4.81 6.87
N ALA A 40 16.96 5.77 6.87
CA ALA A 40 17.18 6.66 5.74
C ALA A 40 17.66 5.91 4.49
N ARG A 41 18.54 4.91 4.64
CA ARG A 41 18.97 4.01 3.56
C ARG A 41 17.77 3.26 2.97
N LEU A 42 16.98 2.60 3.81
CA LEU A 42 15.81 1.82 3.37
C LEU A 42 14.74 2.72 2.73
N LYS A 43 14.55 3.94 3.24
CA LYS A 43 13.70 4.95 2.58
C LYS A 43 14.22 5.33 1.20
N ASN A 44 15.54 5.41 1.01
CA ASN A 44 16.12 5.70 -0.29
C ASN A 44 15.90 4.54 -1.28
N GLU A 45 16.02 3.30 -0.81
CA GLU A 45 15.64 2.12 -1.62
C GLU A 45 14.15 2.15 -1.98
N GLY A 46 13.29 2.58 -1.06
CA GLY A 46 11.86 2.79 -1.31
C GLY A 46 11.60 3.89 -2.34
N LYS A 47 12.36 4.98 -2.34
CA LYS A 47 12.21 5.99 -3.40
C LYS A 47 12.56 5.44 -4.78
N ASN A 48 13.45 4.45 -4.85
CA ASN A 48 13.92 3.83 -6.09
C ASN A 48 13.12 2.57 -6.49
N ASN A 49 11.93 2.36 -5.91
CA ASN A 49 11.06 1.20 -6.19
C ASN A 49 11.73 -0.17 -5.94
N ARG A 50 12.68 -0.27 -4.99
CA ARG A 50 13.37 -1.53 -4.66
C ARG A 50 12.69 -2.30 -3.52
N TRP A 51 11.40 -2.60 -3.68
CA TRP A 51 10.57 -3.26 -2.63
C TRP A 51 11.13 -4.60 -2.19
N SER A 52 11.51 -5.44 -3.16
CA SER A 52 12.09 -6.76 -2.89
C SER A 52 13.41 -6.68 -2.11
N SER A 53 14.22 -5.65 -2.36
CA SER A 53 15.46 -5.42 -1.61
C SER A 53 15.19 -5.07 -0.15
N ILE A 54 14.18 -4.23 0.12
CA ILE A 54 13.80 -3.89 1.50
C ILE A 54 13.26 -5.12 2.23
N LEU A 55 12.39 -5.91 1.59
CA LEU A 55 11.83 -7.12 2.21
C LEU A 55 12.91 -8.20 2.45
N ALA A 56 13.95 -8.25 1.61
CA ALA A 56 15.08 -9.17 1.81
C ALA A 56 15.95 -8.81 3.02
N GLU A 57 15.77 -7.63 3.62
CA GLU A 57 16.46 -7.20 4.83
C GLU A 57 15.79 -7.73 6.11
N ASP A 58 14.65 -8.43 5.98
CA ASP A 58 13.96 -9.01 7.12
C ASP A 58 14.83 -10.06 7.84
N GLY A 59 14.93 -9.93 9.16
CA GLY A 59 15.79 -10.76 10.01
C GLY A 59 17.29 -10.49 9.85
N ARG A 60 17.70 -9.43 9.14
CA ARG A 60 19.12 -9.10 8.96
C ARG A 60 19.69 -8.58 10.28
N ALA A 61 20.68 -9.30 10.81
CA ALA A 61 21.46 -8.89 11.97
C ALA A 61 22.93 -8.68 11.60
N PHE A 62 23.53 -7.56 12.03
CA PHE A 62 24.94 -7.25 11.78
C PHE A 62 25.51 -6.31 12.86
N ARG A 63 26.83 -6.16 12.89
CA ARG A 63 27.52 -5.28 13.83
C ARG A 63 28.07 -4.05 13.12
N LEU A 64 27.76 -2.85 13.63
CA LEU A 64 28.19 -1.57 13.08
C LEU A 64 28.66 -0.64 14.20
N SER A 65 29.89 -0.14 14.10
CA SER A 65 30.48 0.80 15.07
C SER A 65 30.41 0.32 16.53
N GLY A 66 30.49 -0.99 16.75
CA GLY A 66 30.40 -1.61 18.08
C GLY A 66 28.98 -1.87 18.60
N TYR A 67 27.95 -1.53 17.83
CA TYR A 67 26.54 -1.82 18.12
C TYR A 67 26.05 -2.99 17.27
N ASP A 68 25.22 -3.84 17.86
CA ASP A 68 24.46 -4.86 17.15
C ASP A 68 23.18 -4.23 16.60
N VAL A 69 22.96 -4.38 15.30
CA VAL A 69 21.84 -3.82 14.54
C VAL A 69 21.03 -4.97 13.96
N GLU A 70 19.73 -4.94 14.19
CA GLU A 70 18.76 -5.89 13.68
C GLU A 70 17.67 -5.15 12.90
N ILE A 71 17.32 -5.67 11.73
CA ILE A 71 16.30 -5.11 10.84
C ILE A 71 15.19 -6.16 10.65
N GLU A 72 13.95 -5.74 10.87
CA GLU A 72 12.74 -6.48 10.50
C GLU A 72 12.00 -5.66 9.43
N ALA A 73 11.57 -6.29 8.34
CA ALA A 73 10.93 -5.64 7.21
C ALA A 73 9.81 -6.51 6.65
N PHE A 74 8.57 -6.05 6.77
CA PHE A 74 7.41 -6.82 6.31
C PHE A 74 6.34 -5.92 5.69
N GLU A 75 5.56 -6.49 4.78
CA GLU A 75 4.42 -5.79 4.21
C GLU A 75 3.36 -5.54 5.29
N LYS A 76 2.88 -4.30 5.39
CA LYS A 76 1.83 -3.94 6.33
C LYS A 76 0.52 -3.75 5.57
N PRO A 77 -0.51 -4.58 5.81
CA PRO A 77 -1.83 -4.33 5.24
C PRO A 77 -2.36 -3.01 5.81
N CYS A 78 -2.61 -2.05 4.93
CA CYS A 78 -3.22 -0.77 5.30
C CYS A 78 -4.69 -0.81 4.91
N LEU A 79 -5.59 -0.40 5.80
CA LEU A 79 -7.00 -0.30 5.45
C LEU A 79 -7.27 1.01 4.71
N SER A 80 -8.26 0.99 3.81
CA SER A 80 -8.79 2.20 3.20
C SER A 80 -9.33 3.15 4.27
N PRO A 81 -9.11 4.47 4.18
CA PRO A 81 -9.71 5.46 5.09
C PRO A 81 -11.25 5.37 5.15
N SER A 82 -11.90 4.94 4.06
CA SER A 82 -13.36 4.74 4.01
C SER A 82 -13.85 3.64 4.95
N THR A 83 -12.97 2.73 5.39
CA THR A 83 -13.31 1.63 6.30
C THR A 83 -13.95 2.14 7.58
N GLN A 84 -13.50 3.29 8.12
CA GLN A 84 -14.08 3.85 9.35
C GLN A 84 -15.55 4.23 9.19
N TRP A 85 -15.96 4.69 8.00
CA TRP A 85 -17.35 5.02 7.68
C TRP A 85 -18.17 3.76 7.36
N GLU A 86 -17.53 2.74 6.80
CA GLU A 86 -18.17 1.48 6.41
C GLU A 86 -18.41 0.52 7.59
N GLN A 87 -17.73 0.73 8.74
CA GLN A 87 -17.82 -0.14 9.93
C GLN A 87 -19.24 -0.37 10.45
N ALA A 88 -20.17 0.56 10.23
CA ALA A 88 -21.57 0.41 10.64
C ALA A 88 -22.36 -0.57 9.76
N TYR A 89 -21.88 -0.84 8.54
CA TYR A 89 -22.59 -1.61 7.52
C TYR A 89 -21.88 -2.92 7.16
N LEU A 90 -20.60 -3.06 7.49
CA LEU A 90 -19.74 -4.15 7.04
C LEU A 90 -18.85 -4.67 8.17
N SER A 91 -18.57 -5.97 8.15
CA SER A 91 -17.62 -6.58 9.09
C SER A 91 -16.18 -6.23 8.73
N THR A 92 -15.28 -6.30 9.72
CA THR A 92 -13.85 -5.98 9.52
C THR A 92 -13.18 -6.89 8.48
N SER A 93 -13.64 -8.15 8.34
CA SER A 93 -13.15 -9.07 7.30
C SER A 93 -13.51 -8.65 5.88
N GLN A 94 -14.45 -7.70 5.75
CA GLN A 94 -14.79 -7.08 4.49
C GLN A 94 -14.07 -5.74 4.34
N ALA A 95 -13.20 -5.26 5.22
CA ALA A 95 -12.52 -3.97 5.00
C ALA A 95 -11.73 -3.96 3.67
N ARG A 96 -11.73 -2.82 2.96
CA ARG A 96 -10.91 -2.68 1.75
C ARG A 96 -9.45 -2.49 2.18
N GLU A 97 -8.60 -3.43 1.80
CA GLU A 97 -7.17 -3.37 2.06
C GLU A 97 -6.42 -2.72 0.88
N LEU A 98 -5.51 -1.82 1.20
CA LEU A 98 -4.49 -1.28 0.31
C LEU A 98 -3.30 -2.24 0.36
N THR A 99 -3.41 -3.34 -0.37
CA THR A 99 -2.37 -4.37 -0.46
C THR A 99 -1.09 -3.80 -1.08
N SER A 100 0.07 -4.20 -0.53
CA SER A 100 1.42 -3.81 -1.00
C SER A 100 1.64 -2.30 -1.17
N ALA A 101 0.91 -1.47 -0.42
CA ALA A 101 1.07 -0.01 -0.45
C ALA A 101 2.21 0.46 0.46
N VAL A 102 2.49 -0.27 1.55
CA VAL A 102 3.41 0.14 2.61
C VAL A 102 4.20 -1.05 3.14
N ILE A 103 5.51 -0.87 3.33
CA ILE A 103 6.35 -1.77 4.13
C ILE A 103 6.58 -1.13 5.50
N GLN A 104 6.40 -1.91 6.56
CA GLN A 104 6.85 -1.54 7.89
C GLN A 104 8.27 -2.04 8.09
N VAL A 105 9.15 -1.13 8.50
CA VAL A 105 10.53 -1.45 8.87
C VAL A 105 10.72 -1.14 10.35
N VAL A 106 11.32 -2.08 11.07
CA VAL A 106 11.73 -1.92 12.46
C VAL A 106 13.25 -2.13 12.52
N VAL A 107 13.96 -1.11 13.00
CA VAL A 107 15.41 -1.17 13.23
C VAL A 107 15.67 -1.14 14.72
N ARG A 108 16.31 -2.20 15.23
CA ARG A 108 16.74 -2.33 16.63
C ARG A 108 18.25 -2.21 16.69
N VAL A 109 18.73 -1.38 17.60
CA VAL A 109 20.17 -1.15 17.82
C VAL A 109 20.48 -1.35 19.29
N LYS A 110 21.42 -2.24 19.60
CA LYS A 110 21.84 -2.59 20.95
C LYS A 110 23.35 -2.56 21.06
N GLY A 111 23.89 -1.85 22.04
CA GLY A 111 25.33 -1.79 22.26
C GLY A 111 25.72 -0.78 23.33
N ASN A 112 26.84 -1.03 24.01
CA ASN A 112 27.39 -0.14 25.04
C ASN A 112 26.39 0.23 26.16
N GLY A 113 25.47 -0.69 26.50
CA GLY A 113 24.43 -0.45 27.50
C GLY A 113 23.30 0.49 27.05
N ALA A 114 23.25 0.85 25.77
CA ALA A 114 22.13 1.54 25.13
C ALA A 114 21.34 0.58 24.23
N GLU A 115 20.03 0.78 24.18
CA GLU A 115 19.11 0.05 23.32
C GLU A 115 18.11 1.04 22.72
N CYS A 116 17.87 0.92 21.42
CA CYS A 116 16.95 1.77 20.69
C CYS A 116 16.20 0.96 19.64
N THR A 117 14.89 1.14 19.56
CA THR A 117 14.03 0.58 18.52
C THR A 117 13.33 1.72 17.80
N LEU A 118 13.51 1.81 16.48
CA LEU A 118 12.80 2.75 15.63
C LEU A 118 11.97 2.00 14.60
N SER A 119 10.69 2.34 14.52
CA SER A 119 9.79 1.84 13.48
C SER A 119 9.47 2.94 12.47
N ASN A 120 9.42 2.60 11.18
CA ASN A 120 8.96 3.50 10.13
C ASN A 120 8.05 2.79 9.13
N LEU A 121 7.23 3.58 8.45
CA LEU A 121 6.42 3.13 7.32
C LEU A 121 7.02 3.70 6.04
N ILE A 122 7.29 2.84 5.06
CA ILE A 122 7.82 3.20 3.75
C ILE A 122 6.72 2.96 2.73
N SER A 123 6.18 4.04 2.17
CA SER A 123 5.14 4.00 1.13
C SER A 123 5.74 3.75 -0.25
N ARG A 124 5.01 3.02 -1.09
CA ARG A 124 5.38 2.82 -2.50
C ARG A 124 5.48 4.15 -3.26
N PRO A 125 6.55 4.39 -4.05
CA PRO A 125 6.65 5.60 -4.84
C PRO A 125 5.58 5.61 -5.93
N ARG A 126 5.26 6.80 -6.43
CA ARG A 126 4.49 6.95 -7.66
C ARG A 126 5.28 6.35 -8.81
N LEU A 127 4.71 5.35 -9.47
CA LEU A 127 5.26 4.74 -10.67
C LEU A 127 4.80 5.52 -11.89
N ALA A 128 5.68 5.66 -12.88
CA ALA A 128 5.27 6.13 -14.19
C ALA A 128 4.31 5.12 -14.80
N LEU A 129 3.24 5.59 -15.43
CA LEU A 129 2.23 4.75 -16.07
C LEU A 129 2.62 4.44 -17.51
N ARG A 130 2.21 3.27 -18.03
CA ARG A 130 2.31 2.98 -19.47
C ARG A 130 1.30 3.83 -20.26
N ALA A 131 1.45 3.91 -21.58
CA ALA A 131 0.62 4.76 -22.45
C ALA A 131 -0.89 4.42 -22.39
N SER A 132 -1.25 3.13 -22.40
CA SER A 132 -2.61 2.63 -22.14
C SER A 132 -2.63 1.89 -20.80
N PRO A 133 -2.69 2.61 -19.67
CA PRO A 133 -2.33 2.05 -18.36
C PRO A 133 -3.35 1.09 -17.77
N ILE A 134 -4.61 1.15 -18.19
CA ILE A 134 -5.66 0.25 -17.70
C ILE A 134 -5.96 -0.81 -18.75
N GLU A 135 -5.93 -2.07 -18.35
CA GLU A 135 -6.30 -3.21 -19.17
C GLU A 135 -7.57 -3.85 -18.63
N ILE A 136 -8.54 -4.10 -19.50
CA ILE A 136 -9.75 -4.86 -19.15
C ILE A 136 -9.57 -6.29 -19.66
N ARG A 137 -9.68 -7.26 -18.77
CA ARG A 137 -9.63 -8.69 -19.05
C ARG A 137 -11.03 -9.29 -19.09
N ASN A 138 -11.10 -10.53 -19.59
CA ASN A 138 -12.33 -11.31 -19.71
C ASN A 138 -13.41 -10.65 -20.59
N ILE A 139 -12.97 -9.87 -21.58
CA ILE A 139 -13.88 -9.29 -22.56
C ILE A 139 -14.46 -10.42 -23.40
N PRO A 140 -15.79 -10.56 -23.47
CA PRO A 140 -16.41 -11.65 -24.19
C PRO A 140 -16.09 -11.56 -25.68
N SER A 141 -15.61 -12.65 -26.26
CA SER A 141 -15.35 -12.77 -27.70
C SER A 141 -16.65 -12.94 -28.52
N GLY A 142 -17.73 -13.37 -27.88
CA GLY A 142 -19.06 -13.55 -28.47
C GLY A 142 -20.10 -12.58 -27.91
N SER A 143 -21.34 -12.74 -28.37
CA SER A 143 -22.47 -11.97 -27.83
C SER A 143 -22.88 -12.49 -26.46
N ILE A 144 -23.05 -11.59 -25.49
CA ILE A 144 -23.67 -11.94 -24.20
C ILE A 144 -25.17 -12.21 -24.46
N PRO A 145 -25.71 -13.40 -24.19
CA PRO A 145 -27.13 -13.71 -24.46
C PRO A 145 -28.06 -12.81 -23.63
N GLY A 146 -29.32 -12.66 -24.03
CA GLY A 146 -30.30 -11.90 -23.25
C GLY A 146 -30.36 -12.34 -21.79
N ARG A 147 -30.26 -11.39 -20.85
CA ARG A 147 -30.14 -11.64 -19.40
C ARG A 147 -28.91 -12.44 -18.97
N GLY A 148 -28.00 -12.75 -19.88
CA GLY A 148 -26.69 -13.31 -19.58
C GLY A 148 -25.75 -12.28 -18.96
N SER A 149 -24.72 -12.76 -18.28
CA SER A 149 -23.70 -11.93 -17.65
C SER A 149 -22.29 -12.42 -17.94
N VAL A 150 -21.32 -11.50 -17.81
CA VAL A 150 -19.88 -11.78 -17.87
C VAL A 150 -19.17 -11.03 -16.75
N LEU A 151 -18.18 -11.67 -16.15
CA LEU A 151 -17.28 -11.03 -15.19
C LEU A 151 -16.14 -10.36 -15.95
N LEU A 152 -15.95 -9.07 -15.72
CA LEU A 152 -14.85 -8.27 -16.23
C LEU A 152 -13.87 -7.99 -15.10
N GLU A 153 -12.59 -7.90 -15.44
CA GLU A 153 -11.50 -7.58 -14.50
C GLU A 153 -10.69 -6.41 -15.07
N ALA A 154 -10.21 -5.50 -14.22
CA ALA A 154 -9.40 -4.36 -14.65
C ALA A 154 -8.09 -4.25 -13.87
N GLU A 155 -6.94 -4.21 -14.56
CA GLU A 155 -5.62 -3.99 -13.94
C GLU A 155 -5.01 -2.66 -14.37
N LEU A 156 -4.28 -2.01 -13.46
CA LEU A 156 -3.50 -0.80 -13.72
C LEU A 156 -2.04 -1.18 -13.86
N PHE A 157 -1.36 -0.63 -14.87
CA PHE A 157 0.02 -0.98 -15.19
C PHE A 157 0.95 0.23 -15.18
N ALA A 158 2.13 0.00 -14.60
CA ALA A 158 3.27 0.89 -14.72
C ALA A 158 3.93 0.80 -16.10
N ALA A 159 4.80 1.76 -16.40
CA ALA A 159 5.57 1.86 -17.63
C ALA A 159 6.54 0.67 -17.84
N ASP A 160 6.96 0.02 -16.76
CA ASP A 160 7.79 -1.19 -16.77
C ASP A 160 6.98 -2.49 -16.93
N GLY A 161 5.65 -2.38 -17.07
CA GLY A 161 4.74 -3.53 -17.21
C GLY A 161 4.34 -4.18 -15.89
N SER A 162 4.82 -3.67 -14.74
CA SER A 162 4.36 -4.18 -13.44
C SER A 162 2.93 -3.75 -13.13
N SER A 163 2.17 -4.64 -12.48
CA SER A 163 0.81 -4.34 -12.03
C SER A 163 0.83 -3.46 -10.78
N ILE A 164 -0.06 -2.47 -10.76
CA ILE A 164 -0.26 -1.52 -9.67
C ILE A 164 -1.62 -1.83 -9.04
N PRO A 165 -1.68 -2.16 -7.73
CA PRO A 165 -2.95 -2.31 -7.03
C PRO A 165 -3.79 -1.03 -7.13
N ALA A 166 -5.00 -1.15 -7.66
CA ALA A 166 -5.93 -0.04 -7.85
C ALA A 166 -7.38 -0.52 -7.78
N THR A 167 -8.29 0.40 -7.46
CA THR A 167 -9.73 0.20 -7.53
C THR A 167 -10.29 0.96 -8.71
N PHE A 168 -11.26 0.39 -9.40
CA PHE A 168 -11.85 0.93 -10.61
C PHE A 168 -13.33 1.24 -10.43
N SER A 169 -13.76 2.29 -11.11
CA SER A 169 -15.17 2.54 -11.40
C SER A 169 -15.44 2.16 -12.85
N TRP A 170 -16.56 1.51 -13.08
CA TRP A 170 -16.90 0.98 -14.39
C TRP A 170 -17.96 1.84 -15.06
N GLN A 171 -17.82 2.03 -16.36
CA GLN A 171 -18.72 2.84 -17.17
C GLN A 171 -19.15 2.05 -18.39
N ILE A 172 -20.44 2.10 -18.70
CA ILE A 172 -20.97 1.67 -19.99
C ILE A 172 -21.23 2.92 -20.82
N LEU A 173 -20.72 2.91 -22.04
CA LEU A 173 -21.07 3.85 -23.08
C LEU A 173 -22.03 3.13 -24.03
N PRO A 174 -23.31 3.56 -24.10
CA PRO A 174 -24.28 2.95 -24.99
C PRO A 174 -23.83 3.05 -26.45
N GLY A 175 -24.09 2.00 -27.22
CA GLY A 175 -23.91 1.97 -28.67
C GLY A 175 -25.27 1.76 -29.35
N SER A 176 -25.39 0.71 -30.17
CA SER A 176 -26.69 0.27 -30.70
C SER A 176 -27.51 -0.55 -29.70
N GLY A 177 -26.87 -1.05 -28.63
CA GLY A 177 -27.48 -1.73 -27.51
C GLY A 177 -27.03 -1.14 -26.17
N ASN A 178 -27.55 -1.68 -25.08
CA ASN A 178 -27.17 -1.23 -23.74
C ASN A 178 -27.22 -2.37 -22.71
N GLY A 179 -26.35 -2.30 -21.71
CA GLY A 179 -26.28 -3.26 -20.63
C GLY A 179 -26.20 -2.56 -19.28
N THR A 180 -26.13 -3.36 -18.22
CA THR A 180 -25.88 -2.87 -16.86
C THR A 180 -24.54 -3.43 -16.39
N VAL A 181 -23.65 -2.55 -15.93
CA VAL A 181 -22.40 -2.94 -15.27
C VAL A 181 -22.57 -2.70 -13.77
N VAL A 182 -22.29 -3.72 -12.98
CA VAL A 182 -22.30 -3.66 -11.53
C VAL A 182 -20.89 -3.95 -11.05
N SER A 183 -20.24 -2.94 -10.47
CA SER A 183 -18.90 -3.12 -9.92
C SER A 183 -18.95 -3.97 -8.66
N GLU A 184 -18.04 -4.94 -8.58
CA GLU A 184 -17.82 -5.69 -7.35
C GLU A 184 -17.19 -4.78 -6.30
N ARG A 185 -17.33 -5.17 -5.03
CA ARG A 185 -16.90 -4.31 -3.92
C ARG A 185 -15.38 -4.12 -3.87
N ASN A 186 -14.60 -5.09 -4.36
CA ASN A 186 -13.16 -4.98 -4.50
C ASN A 186 -12.75 -3.85 -5.47
N GLY A 187 -13.66 -3.39 -6.34
CA GLY A 187 -13.41 -2.41 -7.38
C GLY A 187 -12.55 -2.91 -8.53
N HIS A 188 -12.02 -4.13 -8.45
CA HIS A 188 -11.20 -4.76 -9.48
C HIS A 188 -12.06 -5.46 -10.54
N GLU A 189 -13.19 -5.99 -10.09
CA GLU A 189 -14.11 -6.77 -10.90
C GLU A 189 -15.41 -6.02 -11.14
N ALA A 190 -16.10 -6.35 -12.22
CA ALA A 190 -17.47 -5.95 -12.45
C ALA A 190 -18.24 -6.98 -13.25
N THR A 191 -19.51 -7.16 -12.92
CA THR A 191 -20.43 -7.99 -13.69
C THR A 191 -21.15 -7.13 -14.72
N LEU A 192 -20.90 -7.38 -16.00
CA LEU A 192 -21.67 -6.82 -17.10
C LEU A 192 -22.82 -7.79 -17.42
N THR A 193 -24.05 -7.29 -17.36
CA THR A 193 -25.26 -8.05 -17.70
C THR A 193 -25.96 -7.43 -18.90
N ASN A 194 -26.41 -8.26 -19.83
CA ASN A 194 -27.25 -7.86 -20.95
C ASN A 194 -28.71 -7.70 -20.51
N GLN A 195 -28.93 -6.71 -19.66
CA GLN A 195 -30.23 -6.24 -19.24
C GLN A 195 -30.14 -4.80 -18.79
N VAL A 196 -31.23 -4.06 -18.92
CA VAL A 196 -31.36 -2.68 -18.43
C VAL A 196 -32.62 -2.57 -17.59
N SER A 197 -32.53 -1.84 -16.48
CA SER A 197 -33.71 -1.47 -15.69
C SER A 197 -34.27 -0.16 -16.25
N THR A 198 -35.52 -0.18 -16.69
CA THR A 198 -36.22 1.04 -17.11
C THR A 198 -36.56 1.91 -15.89
N PRO A 199 -36.86 3.20 -16.08
CA PRO A 199 -37.33 4.07 -15.00
C PRO A 199 -38.59 3.57 -14.28
N PHE A 200 -39.34 2.66 -14.91
CA PHE A 200 -40.54 2.02 -14.37
C PHE A 200 -40.26 0.71 -13.62
N GLY A 201 -38.99 0.34 -13.45
CA GLY A 201 -38.57 -0.88 -12.75
C GLY A 201 -38.71 -2.16 -13.60
N THR A 202 -38.97 -2.04 -14.90
CA THR A 202 -39.04 -3.19 -15.82
C THR A 202 -37.64 -3.57 -16.26
N ILE A 203 -37.33 -4.88 -16.26
CA ILE A 203 -36.06 -5.40 -16.77
C ILE A 203 -36.23 -5.78 -18.23
N GLU A 204 -35.49 -5.11 -19.11
CA GLU A 204 -35.54 -5.32 -20.57
C GLU A 204 -34.17 -5.76 -21.10
N VAL A 205 -34.18 -6.47 -22.23
CA VAL A 205 -32.96 -6.83 -22.98
C VAL A 205 -32.80 -5.82 -24.11
N ALA A 206 -31.61 -5.22 -24.23
CA ALA A 206 -31.30 -4.23 -25.26
C ALA A 206 -30.12 -4.72 -26.12
N PRO A 207 -30.38 -5.62 -27.10
CA PRO A 207 -29.34 -6.21 -27.93
C PRO A 207 -28.66 -5.16 -28.82
N GLY A 208 -27.46 -5.47 -29.31
CA GLY A 208 -26.64 -4.56 -30.12
C GLY A 208 -25.21 -4.50 -29.61
N THR A 209 -24.61 -3.32 -29.60
CA THR A 209 -23.26 -3.11 -29.08
C THR A 209 -23.26 -2.06 -27.99
N CYS A 210 -22.40 -2.25 -26.98
CA CYS A 210 -22.04 -1.22 -26.02
C CYS A 210 -20.52 -1.18 -25.88
N GLN A 211 -19.98 -0.10 -25.30
CA GLN A 211 -18.58 -0.05 -24.92
C GLN A 211 -18.45 -0.02 -23.40
N VAL A 212 -17.46 -0.74 -22.88
CA VAL A 212 -17.11 -0.72 -21.46
C VAL A 212 -15.80 0.03 -21.28
N ARG A 213 -15.73 0.87 -20.25
CA ARG A 213 -14.51 1.52 -19.78
C ARG A 213 -14.34 1.31 -18.29
N ALA A 214 -13.08 1.20 -17.87
CA ALA A 214 -12.68 1.24 -16.48
C ALA A 214 -11.97 2.58 -16.20
N ARG A 215 -12.27 3.16 -15.05
CA ARG A 215 -11.75 4.44 -14.57
C ARG A 215 -11.07 4.24 -13.23
N ALA A 216 -9.84 4.73 -13.09
CA ALA A 216 -9.11 4.77 -11.84
C ALA A 216 -8.67 6.20 -11.51
N VAL A 217 -8.37 6.45 -10.24
CA VAL A 217 -7.70 7.67 -9.79
C VAL A 217 -6.34 7.28 -9.21
N TYR A 218 -5.26 7.80 -9.79
CA TYR A 218 -3.90 7.49 -9.36
C TYR A 218 -3.19 8.80 -8.99
N PHE A 219 -2.83 8.94 -7.70
CA PHE A 219 -2.23 10.17 -7.18
C PHE A 219 -3.01 11.45 -7.51
N GLY A 220 -4.34 11.37 -7.53
CA GLY A 220 -5.24 12.48 -7.82
C GLY A 220 -5.51 12.73 -9.31
N GLU A 221 -4.83 12.02 -10.20
CA GLU A 221 -5.06 12.10 -11.64
C GLU A 221 -6.05 11.01 -12.08
N GLU A 222 -7.03 11.41 -12.87
CA GLU A 222 -8.00 10.49 -13.45
C GLU A 222 -7.41 9.78 -14.67
N ILE A 223 -7.61 8.47 -14.71
CA ILE A 223 -7.13 7.60 -15.77
C ILE A 223 -8.31 6.77 -16.28
N LEU A 224 -8.43 6.71 -17.60
CA LEU A 224 -9.45 5.94 -18.28
C LEU A 224 -8.78 4.86 -19.13
N SER A 225 -9.40 3.68 -19.17
CA SER A 225 -9.06 2.69 -20.18
C SER A 225 -9.55 3.13 -21.55
N ASP A 226 -8.97 2.55 -22.59
CA ASP A 226 -9.59 2.55 -23.91
C ASP A 226 -10.99 1.91 -23.83
N PRO A 227 -11.97 2.35 -24.64
CA PRO A 227 -13.26 1.70 -24.75
C PRO A 227 -13.13 0.33 -25.39
N TYR A 228 -13.74 -0.68 -24.77
CA TYR A 228 -13.85 -2.01 -25.35
C TYR A 228 -15.27 -2.30 -25.78
N THR A 229 -15.45 -2.63 -27.05
CA THR A 229 -16.76 -2.97 -27.60
C THR A 229 -17.17 -4.38 -27.18
N VAL A 230 -18.39 -4.50 -26.66
CA VAL A 230 -19.04 -5.75 -26.29
C VAL A 230 -20.32 -5.93 -27.11
N ASN A 231 -20.54 -7.14 -27.59
CA ASN A 231 -21.74 -7.52 -28.32
C ASN A 231 -22.80 -8.07 -27.35
N LEU A 232 -24.03 -7.59 -27.48
CA LEU A 232 -25.19 -7.98 -26.70
C LEU A 232 -26.18 -8.71 -27.61
N GLY A 233 -26.46 -9.97 -27.28
CA GLY A 233 -27.39 -10.83 -28.00
C GLY A 233 -28.84 -10.61 -27.58
N SER A 234 -29.76 -11.22 -28.32
CA SER A 234 -31.18 -11.31 -27.95
C SER A 234 -31.41 -12.32 -26.82
#